data_AF-L7VTQ7-F1
#
_entry.id   AF-L7VTQ7-F1
#
_cell.length_a   1.000
_cell.length_b   1.000
_cell.length_c   1.000
_cell.angle_alpha   90.00
_cell.angle_beta   90.00
_cell.angle_gamma   90.00
#
_symmetry.space_group_name_H-M   'P 1'
#
loop_
_entity.id
_entity.type
_entity.pdbx_description
1 polymer ?
#
loop_
_entity_poly.entity_id
_entity_poly.type
_entity_poly.pdbx_seq_one_letter_code
_entity_poly.pdbx_strand_id
1 'polypeptide(L)'
;MSSLWTPDGERPVGRPDEAEAGADVTGADANEPLRAAAQALGIDLDTLTGEERQELAAELAEMMRVRREIAATPAAEMIANHLIRFLDLATIYLEGEPPAFAEAATAIEAFRCVLEGVGDRLGEHRPMLTEALGQVQMMFVQVKQANESHAPDT
;
A
#
# COMPACT_ATOMS: atom_id res chain seq x y z
N MET A 1 -60.11 -2.59 25.18
CA MET A 1 -59.22 -1.41 25.09
C MET A 1 -58.54 -1.29 26.44
N SER A 2 -57.23 -1.53 26.54
CA SER A 2 -56.51 -1.51 27.82
C SER A 2 -55.81 -0.16 28.00
N SER A 3 -56.25 0.64 28.97
CA SER A 3 -55.59 1.87 29.39
C SER A 3 -54.58 1.58 30.50
N LEU A 4 -53.36 2.13 30.36
CA LEU A 4 -52.33 2.13 31.40
C LEU A 4 -52.48 3.42 32.21
N TRP A 5 -52.72 3.29 33.51
CA TRP A 5 -52.81 4.45 34.40
C TRP A 5 -51.41 4.93 34.80
N THR A 6 -51.12 6.21 34.53
CA THR A 6 -49.97 6.94 35.07
C THR A 6 -50.47 8.04 36.01
N PRO A 7 -49.72 8.41 37.08
CA PRO A 7 -50.18 9.37 38.10
C PRO A 7 -50.54 10.78 37.60
N ASP A 8 -50.30 11.09 36.32
CA ASP A 8 -50.54 12.39 35.68
C ASP A 8 -51.65 12.36 34.61
N GLY A 9 -52.54 11.35 34.64
CA GLY A 9 -53.73 11.23 33.76
C GLY A 9 -53.67 10.08 32.74
N GLU A 10 -54.82 9.75 32.15
CA GLU A 10 -54.97 8.64 31.20
C GLU A 10 -54.40 9.00 29.81
N ARG A 11 -53.43 8.21 29.32
CA ARG A 11 -52.96 8.26 27.93
C ARG A 11 -53.54 7.09 27.12
N PRO A 12 -54.19 7.33 25.97
CA PRO A 12 -54.59 6.25 25.08
C PRO A 12 -53.34 5.63 24.43
N VAL A 13 -53.15 4.32 24.59
CA VAL A 13 -52.19 3.53 23.83
C VAL A 13 -52.85 3.06 22.54
N GLY A 14 -52.58 3.75 21.44
CA GLY A 14 -52.88 3.24 20.11
C GLY A 14 -51.97 2.05 19.82
N ARG A 15 -52.56 0.88 19.51
CA ARG A 15 -51.85 -0.21 18.85
C ARG A 15 -51.53 0.31 17.44
N PRO A 16 -50.27 0.37 16.99
CA PRO A 16 -49.99 0.62 15.59
C PRO A 16 -50.58 -0.56 14.83
N ASP A 17 -51.66 -0.31 14.09
CA ASP A 17 -52.08 -1.20 13.03
C ASP A 17 -50.98 -1.21 11.96
N GLU A 18 -50.62 -2.42 11.56
CA GLU A 18 -49.80 -2.76 10.42
C GLU A 18 -50.42 -2.18 9.15
N ALA A 19 -50.02 -0.99 8.73
CA ALA A 19 -50.04 -0.54 7.34
C ALA A 19 -49.61 0.92 7.25
N GLU A 20 -48.31 1.15 7.10
CA GLU A 20 -47.79 2.05 6.06
C GLU A 20 -46.29 1.83 5.95
N ALA A 21 -45.88 1.49 4.74
CA ALA A 21 -44.59 0.95 4.37
C ALA A 21 -43.43 1.77 4.95
N GLY A 22 -42.55 1.06 5.66
CA GLY A 22 -41.26 1.59 6.05
C GLY A 22 -40.52 2.08 4.81
N ALA A 23 -40.29 3.39 4.76
CA ALA A 23 -39.12 3.92 4.09
C ALA A 23 -37.91 3.39 4.86
N ASP A 24 -37.43 2.23 4.43
CA ASP A 24 -36.20 1.61 4.90
C ASP A 24 -35.03 2.50 4.49
N VAL A 25 -34.68 3.42 5.38
CA VAL A 25 -33.37 4.06 5.41
C VAL A 25 -32.65 3.45 6.59
N THR A 26 -32.05 2.28 6.41
CA THR A 26 -30.63 1.99 6.71
C THR A 26 -30.28 0.52 6.45
N GLY A 27 -30.61 0.03 5.25
CA GLY A 27 -29.86 -1.08 4.67
C GLY A 27 -28.59 -0.51 4.04
N ALA A 28 -27.53 -0.28 4.82
CA ALA A 28 -26.21 -0.15 4.20
C ALA A 28 -25.98 -1.48 3.48
N ASP A 29 -26.06 -1.48 2.15
CA ASP A 29 -25.80 -2.67 1.36
C ASP A 29 -24.43 -3.17 1.81
N ALA A 30 -24.36 -4.37 2.40
CA ALA A 30 -23.11 -4.93 2.90
C ALA A 30 -22.08 -5.07 1.75
N ASN A 31 -22.57 -5.05 0.50
CA ASN A 31 -21.77 -5.04 -0.70
C ASN A 31 -21.40 -3.65 -1.21
N GLU A 32 -21.79 -2.55 -0.55
CA GLU A 32 -21.40 -1.20 -0.97
C GLU A 32 -19.88 -0.99 -1.01
N PRO A 33 -19.09 -1.40 0.01
CA PRO A 33 -17.63 -1.34 -0.10
C PRO A 33 -17.06 -2.26 -1.20
N LEU A 34 -17.72 -3.40 -1.46
CA LEU A 34 -17.34 -4.31 -2.54
C LEU A 34 -17.63 -3.70 -3.92
N ARG A 35 -18.79 -3.05 -4.08
CA ARG A 35 -19.23 -2.38 -5.30
C ARG A 35 -18.36 -1.18 -5.62
N ALA A 36 -18.03 -0.36 -4.62
CA ALA A 36 -17.08 0.75 -4.79
C ALA A 36 -15.67 0.27 -5.20
N ALA A 37 -15.18 -0.82 -4.59
CA ALA A 37 -13.88 -1.39 -4.93
C ALA A 37 -13.87 -2.02 -6.33
N ALA A 38 -14.91 -2.76 -6.71
CA ALA A 38 -15.05 -3.34 -8.05
C ALA A 38 -15.16 -2.27 -9.15
N GLN A 39 -15.93 -1.20 -8.91
CA GLN A 39 -16.00 -0.05 -9.82
C GLN A 39 -14.64 0.64 -10.01
N ALA A 40 -13.86 0.80 -8.94
CA ALA A 40 -12.52 1.37 -9.03
C ALA A 40 -11.55 0.52 -9.89
N LEU A 41 -11.82 -0.78 -10.00
CA LEU A 41 -11.08 -1.72 -10.86
C LEU A 41 -11.73 -1.89 -12.25
N GLY A 42 -12.85 -1.21 -12.54
CA GLY A 42 -13.58 -1.34 -13.79
C GLY A 42 -14.32 -2.67 -13.97
N ILE A 43 -14.65 -3.35 -12.86
CA ILE A 43 -15.35 -4.65 -12.86
C ILE A 43 -16.85 -4.42 -12.67
N ASP A 44 -17.66 -4.96 -13.59
CA ASP A 44 -19.12 -4.95 -13.49
C ASP A 44 -19.64 -6.17 -12.69
N LEU A 45 -19.99 -5.94 -11.42
CA LEU A 45 -20.45 -6.98 -10.49
C LEU A 45 -21.75 -7.67 -10.92
N ASP A 46 -22.57 -7.00 -11.73
CA ASP A 46 -23.86 -7.54 -12.19
C ASP A 46 -23.67 -8.59 -13.29
N THR A 47 -22.52 -8.57 -13.97
CA THR A 47 -22.15 -9.56 -14.99
C THR A 47 -21.55 -10.85 -14.42
N LEU A 48 -21.12 -10.84 -13.16
CA LEU A 48 -20.49 -11.98 -12.51
C LEU A 48 -21.51 -13.00 -12.00
N THR A 49 -21.12 -14.26 -11.90
CA THR A 49 -21.86 -15.30 -11.18
C THR A 49 -21.75 -15.12 -9.67
N GLY A 50 -22.55 -15.87 -8.91
CA GLY A 50 -22.49 -15.82 -7.44
C GLY A 50 -21.15 -16.28 -6.87
N GLU A 51 -20.52 -17.27 -7.50
CA GLU A 51 -19.21 -17.79 -7.09
C GLU A 51 -18.08 -16.81 -7.43
N GLU A 52 -18.06 -16.25 -8.65
CA GLU A 52 -17.09 -15.22 -9.06
C GLU A 52 -17.18 -13.96 -8.19
N ARG A 53 -18.39 -13.57 -7.76
CA ARG A 53 -18.56 -12.47 -6.79
C ARG A 53 -17.93 -12.78 -5.43
N GLN A 54 -18.04 -14.02 -4.96
CA GLN A 54 -17.45 -14.42 -3.68
C GLN A 54 -15.93 -14.47 -3.75
N GLU A 55 -15.38 -14.98 -4.86
CA GLU A 55 -13.94 -15.00 -5.11
C GLU A 55 -13.37 -13.58 -5.17
N LEU A 56 -13.99 -12.70 -5.97
CA LEU A 56 -13.61 -11.29 -6.04
C LEU A 56 -13.72 -10.59 -4.68
N ALA A 57 -14.75 -10.88 -3.89
CA ALA A 57 -14.90 -10.33 -2.55
C ALA A 57 -13.76 -10.76 -1.61
N ALA A 58 -13.33 -12.03 -1.68
CA ALA A 58 -12.22 -12.54 -0.91
C ALA A 58 -10.89 -11.88 -1.33
N GLU A 59 -10.65 -11.73 -2.64
CA GLU A 59 -9.45 -11.06 -3.17
C GLU A 59 -9.38 -9.59 -2.72
N LEU A 60 -10.50 -8.86 -2.85
CA LEU A 60 -10.59 -7.47 -2.42
C LEU A 60 -10.41 -7.32 -0.91
N ALA A 61 -10.97 -8.23 -0.12
CA ALA A 61 -10.78 -8.25 1.32
C ALA A 61 -9.30 -8.42 1.69
N GLU A 62 -8.58 -9.31 0.99
CA GLU A 62 -7.16 -9.54 1.20
C GLU A 62 -6.31 -8.34 0.77
N MET A 63 -6.58 -7.75 -0.40
CA MET A 63 -5.90 -6.52 -0.82
C MET A 63 -6.10 -5.39 0.20
N MET A 64 -7.31 -5.23 0.72
CA MET A 64 -7.60 -4.23 1.75
C MET A 64 -6.93 -4.54 3.09
N ARG A 65 -6.75 -5.82 3.43
CA ARG A 65 -5.96 -6.26 4.59
C ARG A 65 -4.51 -5.83 4.45
N VAL A 66 -3.89 -6.13 3.31
CA VAL A 66 -2.50 -5.74 3.01
C VAL A 66 -2.34 -4.22 3.03
N ARG A 67 -3.28 -3.45 2.45
CA ARG A 67 -3.24 -1.99 2.50
C ARG A 67 -3.29 -1.43 3.93
N ARG A 68 -4.13 -2.00 4.80
CA ARG A 68 -4.20 -1.60 6.21
C ARG A 68 -2.90 -1.91 6.95
N GLU A 69 -2.30 -3.06 6.65
CA GLU A 69 -1.02 -3.46 7.22
C GLU A 69 0.08 -2.45 6.82
N ILE A 70 0.21 -2.14 5.53
CA ILE A 70 1.15 -1.13 5.03
C ILE A 70 0.89 0.25 5.66
N ALA A 71 -0.38 0.65 5.77
CA ALA A 71 -0.74 1.94 6.37
C ALA A 71 -0.43 2.01 7.88
N ALA A 72 -0.31 0.87 8.56
CA ALA A 72 0.09 0.78 9.96
C ALA A 72 1.63 0.80 10.13
N THR A 73 2.39 0.49 9.07
CA THR A 73 3.85 0.54 9.11
C THR A 73 4.34 1.99 9.06
N PRO A 74 5.27 2.40 9.96
CA PRO A 74 5.88 3.73 9.89
C PRO A 74 6.51 3.99 8.51
N ALA A 75 6.28 5.18 7.96
CA ALA A 75 6.82 5.55 6.65
C ALA A 75 8.36 5.45 6.60
N ALA A 76 9.06 5.74 7.71
CA ALA A 76 10.52 5.63 7.80
C ALA A 76 11.00 4.19 7.55
N GLU A 77 10.29 3.19 8.09
CA GLU A 77 10.61 1.77 7.92
C GLU A 77 10.36 1.30 6.48
N MET A 78 9.21 1.70 5.90
CA MET A 78 8.91 1.40 4.50
C MET A 78 9.94 2.01 3.55
N ILE A 79 10.28 3.28 3.73
CA ILE A 79 11.27 3.98 2.90
C ILE A 79 12.67 3.39 3.09
N ALA A 80 13.06 3.01 4.31
CA ALA A 80 14.32 2.32 4.55
C ALA A 80 14.37 1.01 3.74
N ASN A 81 13.32 0.20 3.78
CA ASN A 81 13.21 -1.02 2.99
C ASN A 81 13.27 -0.74 1.46
N HIS A 82 12.67 0.36 0.98
CA HIS A 82 12.76 0.74 -0.43
C HIS A 82 14.16 1.23 -0.84
N LEU A 83 14.88 1.93 0.04
CA LEU A 83 16.26 2.35 -0.21
C LEU A 83 17.19 1.14 -0.36
N ILE A 84 16.98 0.08 0.44
CA ILE A 84 17.71 -1.19 0.26
C ILE A 84 17.44 -1.80 -1.12
N ARG A 85 16.22 -1.68 -1.67
CA ARG A 85 15.97 -2.14 -3.05
C ARG A 85 16.73 -1.34 -4.11
N PHE A 86 17.04 -0.07 -3.88
CA PHE A 86 17.92 0.70 -4.78
C PHE A 86 19.38 0.23 -4.71
N LEU A 87 19.85 -0.14 -3.51
CA LEU A 87 21.16 -0.77 -3.31
C LEU A 87 21.26 -2.09 -4.10
N ASP A 88 20.28 -2.98 -3.92
CA ASP A 88 20.25 -4.26 -4.61
C ASP A 88 20.24 -4.07 -6.13
N LEU A 89 19.43 -3.14 -6.62
CA LEU A 89 19.34 -2.82 -8.05
C LEU A 89 20.68 -2.30 -8.61
N ALA A 90 21.34 -1.39 -7.90
CA ALA A 90 22.66 -0.90 -8.30
C ALA A 90 23.70 -2.03 -8.34
N THR A 91 23.66 -2.94 -7.36
CA THR A 91 24.55 -4.10 -7.28
C THR A 91 24.34 -5.03 -8.47
N ILE A 92 23.09 -5.38 -8.79
CA ILE A 92 22.74 -6.22 -9.95
C ILE A 92 23.30 -5.62 -11.25
N TYR A 93 23.20 -4.30 -11.43
CA TYR A 93 23.75 -3.64 -12.63
C TYR A 93 25.29 -3.68 -12.68
N LEU A 94 25.96 -3.59 -11.53
CA LEU A 94 27.42 -3.67 -11.43
C LEU A 94 27.95 -5.09 -11.64
N GLU A 95 27.20 -6.11 -11.22
CA GLU A 95 27.54 -7.52 -11.41
C GLU A 95 27.28 -8.03 -12.84
N GLY A 96 26.62 -7.23 -13.69
CA GLY A 96 26.38 -7.57 -15.08
C GLY A 96 27.66 -7.71 -15.92
N GLU A 97 27.56 -8.45 -17.03
CA GLU A 97 28.66 -8.63 -17.99
C GLU A 97 28.24 -8.18 -19.41
N PRO A 98 28.67 -7.00 -19.89
CA PRO A 98 29.46 -5.98 -19.19
C PRO A 98 28.64 -5.21 -18.13
N PRO A 99 29.29 -4.60 -17.12
CA PRO A 99 28.59 -3.82 -16.10
C PRO A 99 27.81 -2.64 -16.70
N ALA A 100 26.57 -2.46 -16.26
CA ALA A 100 25.69 -1.38 -16.72
C ALA A 100 25.88 -0.11 -15.87
N PHE A 101 27.02 0.58 -16.04
CA PHE A 101 27.39 1.71 -15.19
C PHE A 101 26.37 2.87 -15.19
N ALA A 102 25.74 3.19 -16.31
CA ALA A 102 24.75 4.27 -16.37
C ALA A 102 23.50 3.94 -15.52
N GLU A 103 23.07 2.68 -15.55
CA GLU A 103 21.92 2.21 -14.78
C GLU A 103 22.26 2.12 -13.28
N ALA A 104 23.45 1.59 -12.94
CA ALA A 104 23.95 1.58 -11.57
C ALA A 104 24.06 3.00 -10.99
N ALA A 105 24.60 3.95 -11.76
CA ALA A 105 24.70 5.35 -11.34
C ALA A 105 23.31 5.97 -11.09
N THR A 106 22.32 5.65 -11.92
CA THR A 106 20.94 6.12 -11.75
C THR A 106 20.33 5.59 -10.44
N ALA A 107 20.51 4.31 -10.13
CA ALA A 107 20.01 3.71 -8.89
C ALA A 107 20.70 4.29 -7.64
N ILE A 108 22.03 4.47 -7.68
CA ILE A 108 22.81 5.10 -6.60
C ILE A 108 22.35 6.54 -6.36
N GLU A 109 22.11 7.30 -7.44
CA GLU A 109 21.64 8.68 -7.34
C GLU A 109 20.22 8.78 -6.77
N ALA A 110 19.32 7.86 -7.16
CA ALA A 110 17.99 7.77 -6.57
C ALA A 110 18.05 7.47 -5.07
N PHE A 111 18.91 6.53 -4.64
CA PHE A 111 19.17 6.27 -3.23
C PHE A 111 19.60 7.56 -2.53
N ARG A 112 20.65 8.22 -3.04
CA ARG A 112 21.20 9.44 -2.45
C ARG A 112 20.15 10.53 -2.30
N CYS A 113 19.37 10.79 -3.36
CA CYS A 113 18.33 11.81 -3.36
C CYS A 113 17.27 11.56 -2.29
N VAL A 114 16.82 10.32 -2.12
CA VAL A 114 15.82 9.98 -1.09
C VAL A 114 16.43 10.04 0.31
N LEU A 115 17.65 9.53 0.50
CA LEU A 115 18.36 9.59 1.78
C LEU A 115 18.55 11.04 2.26
N GLU A 116 19.02 11.92 1.38
CA GLU A 116 19.23 13.34 1.68
C GLU A 116 17.91 14.10 1.84
N GLY A 117 16.94 13.85 0.96
CA GLY A 117 15.66 14.56 0.95
C GLY A 117 14.75 14.21 2.12
N VAL A 118 14.75 12.95 2.58
CA VAL A 118 13.99 12.54 3.77
C VAL A 118 14.75 12.91 5.05
N GLY A 119 16.08 12.80 5.04
CA GLY A 119 16.95 13.27 6.11
C GLY A 119 16.61 12.66 7.47
N ASP A 120 16.49 13.52 8.49
CA ASP A 120 16.27 13.11 9.88
C ASP A 120 14.95 12.36 10.12
N ARG A 121 13.99 12.45 9.19
CA ARG A 121 12.73 11.70 9.26
C ARG A 121 12.91 10.19 9.11
N LEU A 122 14.07 9.72 8.65
CA LEU A 122 14.44 8.31 8.62
C LEU A 122 14.77 7.75 10.03
N GLY A 123 14.96 8.61 11.02
CA GLY A 123 15.25 8.21 12.40
C GLY A 123 16.48 7.30 12.49
N GLU A 124 16.33 6.20 13.22
CA GLU A 124 17.42 5.24 13.51
C GLU A 124 17.94 4.51 12.27
N HIS A 125 17.20 4.49 11.16
CA HIS A 125 17.66 3.86 9.92
C HIS A 125 18.71 4.68 9.18
N ARG A 126 18.76 6.01 9.40
CA ARG A 126 19.60 6.93 8.62
C ARG A 126 21.10 6.56 8.63
N PRO A 127 21.74 6.24 9.78
CA PRO A 127 23.16 5.90 9.80
C PRO A 127 23.48 4.65 8.98
N MET A 128 22.67 3.59 9.13
CA MET A 128 22.83 2.35 8.39
C MET A 128 22.63 2.54 6.87
N LEU A 129 21.64 3.32 6.47
CA LEU A 129 21.41 3.66 5.05
C LEU A 129 22.54 4.51 4.45
N THR A 130 23.12 5.40 5.25
CA THR A 130 24.27 6.22 4.83
C THR A 130 25.51 5.34 4.59
N GLU A 131 25.74 4.37 5.47
CA GLU A 131 26.82 3.40 5.30
C GLU A 131 26.61 2.54 4.04
N ALA A 132 25.40 2.01 3.85
CA ALA A 132 25.05 1.21 2.67
C ALA A 132 25.27 1.97 1.35
N LEU A 133 24.87 3.26 1.29
CA LEU A 133 25.13 4.11 0.13
C LEU A 133 26.63 4.25 -0.14
N GLY A 134 27.44 4.47 0.90
CA GLY A 134 28.89 4.55 0.77
C GLY A 134 29.52 3.26 0.24
N GLN A 135 29.03 2.10 0.70
CA GLN A 135 29.52 0.79 0.25
C GLN A 135 29.28 0.58 -1.25
N VAL A 136 28.08 0.88 -1.76
CA VAL A 136 27.78 0.69 -3.20
C VAL A 136 28.48 1.72 -4.09
N GLN A 137 28.68 2.95 -3.61
CA GLN A 137 29.49 3.93 -4.32
C GLN A 137 30.95 3.47 -4.45
N MET A 138 31.51 2.87 -3.39
CA MET A 138 32.85 2.29 -3.45
C MET A 138 32.92 1.08 -4.39
N MET A 139 31.91 0.21 -4.38
CA MET A 139 31.80 -0.91 -5.31
C MET A 139 31.77 -0.41 -6.76
N PHE A 140 30.96 0.60 -7.08
CA PHE A 140 30.88 1.20 -8.40
C PHE A 140 32.27 1.64 -8.91
N VAL A 141 33.02 2.36 -8.08
CA VAL A 141 34.37 2.84 -8.44
C VAL A 141 35.33 1.68 -8.67
N GLN A 142 35.31 0.66 -7.81
CA GLN A 142 36.17 -0.51 -7.94
C GLN A 142 35.88 -1.30 -9.22
N VAL A 143 34.59 -1.56 -9.51
CA VAL A 143 34.16 -2.28 -10.73
C VAL A 143 34.53 -1.47 -11.98
N LYS A 144 34.35 -0.15 -11.95
CA LYS A 144 34.73 0.73 -13.07
C LYS A 144 36.24 0.69 -13.34
N GLN A 145 37.07 0.81 -12.32
CA GLN A 145 38.54 0.72 -12.46
C GLN A 145 38.99 -0.65 -12.97
N ALA A 146 38.37 -1.73 -12.46
CA ALA A 146 38.65 -3.07 -12.95
C ALA A 146 38.28 -3.20 -14.43
N ASN A 147 37.09 -2.73 -14.84
CA ASN A 147 36.64 -2.80 -16.22
C ASN A 147 37.52 -1.98 -17.18
N GLU A 148 37.90 -0.76 -16.79
CA GLU A 148 38.82 0.10 -17.56
C GLU A 148 40.21 -0.54 -17.71
N SER A 149 40.70 -1.23 -16.67
CA SER A 149 41.99 -1.94 -16.73
C SER A 149 41.98 -3.18 -17.65
N HIS A 150 40.80 -3.76 -17.90
CA HIS A 150 40.63 -4.90 -18.81
C HIS A 150 40.32 -4.47 -20.26
N ALA A 151 40.02 -3.20 -20.50
CA ALA A 151 39.87 -2.66 -21.84
C ALA A 151 41.28 -2.43 -22.44
N PRO A 152 41.70 -3.15 -23.50
CA PRO A 152 43.01 -2.95 -24.09
C PRO A 152 43.11 -1.55 -24.73
N ASP A 153 44.26 -0.89 -24.58
CA ASP A 153 44.61 0.36 -25.29
C ASP A 153 44.29 0.19 -26.78
N THR A 154 43.30 0.95 -27.26
CA THR A 154 42.88 1.00 -28.67
C THR A 154 43.33 2.30 -29.31
#